data_AF-A4KVC8-F1
#
_entry.id   AF-A4KVC8-F1
#
_cell.length_a   1.000
_cell.length_b   1.000
_cell.length_c   1.000
_cell.angle_alpha   90.00
_cell.angle_beta   90.00
_cell.angle_gamma   90.00
#
_symmetry.space_group_name_H-M   'P 1'
#
loop_
_entity.id
_entity.type
_entity.pdbx_description
1 polymer ?
#
loop_
_entity_poly.entity_id
_entity_poly.type
_entity_poly.pdbx_seq_one_letter_code
_entity_poly.pdbx_strand_id
1 'polypeptide(L)'
;MMQLSEIIEQQIAADTRRGFQTSFGSDRERQDQLMRDLVGLVGEVGEFADLLKKVGLVFSTPDYKGPTLADAEPQLRSELADVAIYLFRLSVILNGDLEDDIIKKMKTNDLRYQYLEK
;
A
#
# COMPACT_ATOMS: atom_id res chain seq x y z
N MET A 1 -12.88 -18.28 1.43
CA MET A 1 -12.62 -16.90 1.88
C MET A 1 -11.13 -16.73 1.67
N MET A 2 -10.68 -15.83 0.78
CA MET A 2 -9.25 -15.70 0.46
C MET A 2 -8.49 -15.16 1.66
N GLN A 3 -7.39 -15.82 2.03
CA GLN A 3 -6.41 -15.32 3.00
C GLN A 3 -5.57 -14.23 2.29
N LEU A 4 -5.19 -13.15 2.96
CA LEU A 4 -4.39 -12.05 2.39
C LEU A 4 -3.10 -12.59 1.75
N SER A 5 -2.52 -13.63 2.35
CA SER A 5 -1.35 -14.33 1.82
C SER A 5 -1.59 -14.89 0.40
N GLU A 6 -2.79 -15.38 0.07
CA GLU A 6 -3.13 -15.85 -1.28
C GLU A 6 -3.15 -14.70 -2.31
N ILE A 7 -3.61 -13.50 -1.90
CA ILE A 7 -3.59 -12.30 -2.77
C ILE A 7 -2.14 -11.89 -3.04
N ILE A 8 -1.31 -11.88 -2.00
CA ILE A 8 0.11 -11.54 -2.08
C ILE A 8 0.81 -12.50 -3.04
N GLU A 9 0.63 -13.81 -2.86
CA GLU A 9 1.21 -14.82 -3.74
C GLU A 9 0.81 -14.63 -5.21
N GLN A 10 -0.47 -14.37 -5.48
CA GLN A 10 -0.95 -14.11 -6.84
C GLN A 10 -0.30 -12.87 -7.47
N GLN A 11 -0.16 -11.79 -6.70
CA GLN A 11 0.49 -10.56 -7.15
C GLN A 11 1.98 -10.79 -7.44
N ILE A 12 2.72 -11.41 -6.53
CA ILE A 12 4.16 -11.69 -6.73
C ILE A 12 4.41 -12.66 -7.88
N ALA A 13 3.53 -13.64 -8.07
CA ALA A 13 3.58 -14.53 -9.22
C ALA A 13 3.36 -13.76 -10.53
N ALA A 14 2.44 -12.78 -10.54
CA ALA A 14 2.21 -11.93 -11.69
C ALA A 14 3.40 -11.00 -11.98
N ASP A 15 4.03 -10.45 -10.95
CA ASP A 15 5.22 -9.61 -11.07
C ASP A 15 6.41 -10.39 -11.65
N THR A 16 6.65 -11.59 -11.12
CA THR A 16 7.66 -12.51 -11.65
C THR A 16 7.43 -12.83 -13.13
N ARG A 17 6.19 -13.14 -13.52
CA ARG A 17 5.84 -13.40 -14.94
C ARG A 17 6.06 -12.19 -15.86
N ARG A 18 5.96 -10.98 -15.32
CA ARG A 18 6.19 -9.72 -16.07
C ARG A 18 7.67 -9.30 -16.09
N GLY A 19 8.55 -10.07 -15.46
CA GLY A 19 9.99 -9.80 -15.44
C GLY A 19 10.42 -8.82 -14.34
N PHE A 20 9.56 -8.53 -13.37
CA PHE A 20 9.99 -7.80 -12.18
C PHE A 20 10.88 -8.69 -11.31
N GLN A 21 11.90 -8.08 -10.70
CA GLN A 21 12.84 -8.80 -9.85
C GLN A 21 12.19 -9.17 -8.52
N THR A 22 12.02 -10.47 -8.29
CA THR A 22 11.43 -11.05 -7.07
C THR A 22 12.40 -11.95 -6.29
N SER A 23 13.61 -12.16 -6.82
CA SER A 23 14.71 -12.92 -6.21
C SER A 23 16.01 -12.12 -6.29
N PHE A 24 16.82 -12.18 -5.23
CA PHE A 24 18.03 -11.37 -5.06
C PHE A 24 19.21 -12.27 -4.69
N GLY A 25 20.35 -12.08 -5.34
CA GLY A 25 21.58 -12.83 -5.10
C GLY A 25 22.46 -12.23 -4.00
N SER A 26 22.16 -11.01 -3.55
CA SER A 26 22.89 -10.33 -2.46
C SER A 26 22.00 -9.37 -1.67
N ASP A 27 22.41 -9.04 -0.44
CA ASP A 27 21.76 -8.01 0.38
C ASP A 27 21.78 -6.64 -0.30
N ARG A 28 22.79 -6.35 -1.14
CA ARG A 28 22.86 -5.09 -1.89
C ARG A 28 21.72 -4.98 -2.91
N GLU A 29 21.51 -6.02 -3.70
CA GLU A 29 20.42 -6.06 -4.69
C GLU A 29 19.05 -5.97 -4.00
N ARG A 30 18.89 -6.68 -2.88
CA ARG A 30 17.68 -6.65 -2.06
C ARG A 30 17.40 -5.25 -1.52
N GLN A 31 18.41 -4.58 -0.97
CA GLN A 31 18.32 -3.21 -0.46
C GLN A 31 18.00 -2.21 -1.57
N ASP A 32 18.60 -2.37 -2.75
CA ASP A 32 18.31 -1.54 -3.92
C ASP A 32 16.86 -1.71 -4.39
N GLN A 33 16.31 -2.92 -4.39
CA GLN A 33 14.90 -3.13 -4.73
C GLN A 33 13.95 -2.58 -3.66
N LEU A 34 14.25 -2.76 -2.37
CA LEU A 34 13.48 -2.14 -1.29
C LEU A 34 13.40 -0.62 -1.45
N MET A 35 14.49 0.03 -1.86
CA MET A 35 14.47 1.48 -2.14
C MET A 35 13.59 1.84 -3.32
N ARG A 36 13.62 1.06 -4.42
CA ARG A 36 12.76 1.30 -5.58
C ARG A 36 11.28 1.14 -5.23
N ASP A 37 10.93 0.09 -4.50
CA ASP A 37 9.57 -0.19 -4.09
C ASP A 37 9.07 0.82 -3.04
N LEU A 38 9.94 1.30 -2.15
CA LEU A 38 9.61 2.39 -1.23
C LEU A 38 9.34 3.70 -1.97
N VAL A 39 10.14 4.03 -3.00
CA VAL A 39 9.89 5.21 -3.83
C VAL A 39 8.55 5.06 -4.57
N GLY A 40 8.26 3.88 -5.11
CA GLY A 40 6.97 3.58 -5.74
C GLY A 40 5.80 3.75 -4.77
N LEU A 41 5.88 3.16 -3.58
CA LEU A 41 4.89 3.32 -2.50
C LEU A 41 4.59 4.79 -2.21
N VAL A 42 5.64 5.62 -2.04
CA VAL A 42 5.49 7.05 -1.76
C VAL A 42 4.89 7.79 -2.96
N GLY A 43 5.18 7.33 -4.19
CA GLY A 43 4.54 7.79 -5.41
C GLY A 43 3.02 7.63 -5.36
N GLU A 44 2.54 6.41 -5.14
CA GLU A 44 1.09 6.11 -5.09
C GLU A 44 0.38 6.84 -3.94
N VAL A 45 1.04 6.95 -2.77
CA VAL A 45 0.53 7.80 -1.66
C VAL A 45 0.44 9.27 -2.10
N GLY A 46 1.40 9.74 -2.90
CA GLY A 46 1.40 11.08 -3.47
C GLY A 46 0.25 11.30 -4.45
N GLU A 47 -0.05 10.34 -5.31
CA GLU A 47 -1.18 10.39 -6.25
C GLU A 47 -2.51 10.44 -5.48
N PHE A 48 -2.67 9.58 -4.48
CA PHE A 48 -3.82 9.61 -3.57
C PHE A 48 -3.97 10.99 -2.89
N ALA A 49 -2.88 11.51 -2.33
CA ALA A 49 -2.88 12.79 -1.62
C ALA A 49 -3.17 13.97 -2.55
N ASP A 50 -2.63 13.98 -3.77
CA ASP A 50 -2.88 15.03 -4.76
C ASP A 50 -4.34 15.05 -5.19
N LEU A 51 -4.93 13.89 -5.47
CA LEU A 51 -6.33 13.78 -5.84
C LEU A 51 -7.24 14.22 -4.69
N LEU A 52 -6.96 13.79 -3.46
CA LEU A 52 -7.74 14.19 -2.28
C LEU A 52 -7.62 15.70 -2.01
N LYS A 53 -6.43 16.28 -2.22
CA LYS A 53 -6.23 17.74 -2.15
C LYS A 53 -7.07 18.47 -3.19
N LYS A 54 -7.13 18.00 -4.45
CA LYS A 54 -7.97 18.59 -5.50
C LYS A 54 -9.45 18.58 -5.11
N VAL A 55 -9.93 17.48 -4.52
CA VAL A 55 -11.29 17.40 -3.96
C VAL A 55 -11.47 18.45 -2.85
N GLY A 56 -10.50 18.58 -1.94
CA GLY A 56 -10.53 19.60 -0.89
C GLY A 56 -10.62 21.04 -1.41
N LEU A 57 -9.88 21.36 -2.49
CA LEU A 57 -9.88 22.69 -3.10
C LEU A 57 -11.25 23.09 -3.66
N VAL A 58 -12.08 22.14 -4.10
CA VAL A 58 -13.45 22.43 -4.55
C VAL A 58 -14.30 23.02 -3.42
N PHE A 59 -14.04 22.61 -2.17
CA PHE A 59 -14.78 23.12 -1.01
C PHE A 59 -14.20 24.42 -0.45
N SER A 60 -12.88 24.61 -0.56
CA SER A 60 -12.18 25.71 0.13
C SER A 60 -11.86 26.91 -0.77
N THR A 61 -11.94 26.77 -2.09
CA THR A 61 -11.46 27.80 -3.03
C THR A 61 -12.56 28.21 -4.00
N PRO A 62 -13.05 29.48 -3.92
CA PRO A 62 -14.02 30.00 -4.87
C PRO A 62 -13.54 29.83 -6.31
N ASP A 63 -14.47 29.45 -7.19
CA ASP A 63 -14.26 29.26 -8.63
C ASP A 63 -13.27 28.14 -9.03
N TYR A 64 -12.71 27.39 -8.06
CA TYR A 64 -11.87 26.23 -8.38
C TYR A 64 -12.72 25.11 -9.01
N LYS A 65 -12.33 24.70 -10.22
CA LYS A 65 -12.98 23.60 -10.94
C LYS A 65 -12.16 22.33 -10.79
N GLY A 66 -12.59 21.46 -9.87
CA GLY A 66 -11.98 20.16 -9.60
C GLY A 66 -13.01 19.04 -9.50
N PRO A 67 -12.56 17.79 -9.29
CA PRO A 67 -13.47 16.65 -9.12
C PRO A 67 -14.22 16.75 -7.80
N THR A 68 -15.47 16.28 -7.78
CA THR A 68 -16.14 15.98 -6.51
C THR A 68 -15.52 14.72 -5.89
N LEU A 69 -15.82 14.45 -4.62
CA LEU A 69 -15.39 13.19 -4.00
C LEU A 69 -15.96 11.98 -4.74
N ALA A 70 -17.20 12.05 -5.22
CA ALA A 70 -17.83 10.96 -5.97
C ALA A 70 -17.13 10.69 -7.30
N ASP A 71 -16.66 11.74 -7.99
CA ASP A 71 -15.88 11.60 -9.23
C ASP A 71 -14.49 11.00 -8.95
N ALA A 72 -13.88 11.36 -7.82
CA ALA A 72 -12.54 10.93 -7.43
C ALA A 72 -12.50 9.54 -6.77
N GLU A 73 -13.60 9.06 -6.18
CA GLU A 73 -13.64 7.83 -5.38
C GLU A 73 -13.06 6.60 -6.11
N PRO A 74 -13.40 6.31 -7.37
CA PRO A 74 -12.84 5.14 -8.06
C PRO A 74 -11.31 5.19 -8.17
N GLN A 75 -10.76 6.37 -8.49
CA GLN A 75 -9.31 6.54 -8.60
C GLN A 75 -8.65 6.48 -7.22
N LEU A 76 -9.19 7.14 -6.20
CA LEU A 76 -8.68 7.06 -4.82
C LEU A 76 -8.62 5.60 -4.33
N ARG A 77 -9.61 4.77 -4.67
CA ARG A 77 -9.62 3.34 -4.35
C ARG A 77 -8.58 2.57 -5.15
N SER A 78 -8.31 2.96 -6.40
CA SER A 78 -7.21 2.40 -7.20
C SER A 78 -5.87 2.70 -6.53
N GLU A 79 -5.60 3.96 -6.18
CA GLU A 79 -4.33 4.34 -5.53
C GLU A 79 -4.09 3.57 -4.22
N LEU A 80 -5.16 3.33 -3.43
CA LEU A 80 -5.04 2.50 -2.23
C LEU A 80 -4.67 1.04 -2.54
N ALA A 81 -5.17 0.50 -3.66
CA ALA A 81 -4.78 -0.82 -4.12
C ALA A 81 -3.32 -0.85 -4.59
N ASP A 82 -2.87 0.19 -5.30
CA ASP A 82 -1.47 0.33 -5.74
C ASP A 82 -0.51 0.47 -4.55
N VAL A 83 -0.88 1.26 -3.54
CA VAL A 83 -0.21 1.31 -2.22
C VAL A 83 -0.11 -0.08 -1.59
N ALA A 84 -1.20 -0.85 -1.59
CA ALA A 84 -1.21 -2.21 -1.03
C ALA A 84 -0.26 -3.15 -1.79
N ILE A 85 -0.24 -3.09 -3.12
CA ILE A 85 0.69 -3.88 -3.96
C ILE A 85 2.14 -3.59 -3.58
N TYR A 86 2.51 -2.33 -3.38
CA TYR A 86 3.87 -2.00 -2.92
C TYR A 86 4.16 -2.51 -1.50
N LEU A 87 3.19 -2.46 -0.57
CA LEU A 87 3.36 -3.05 0.76
C LEU A 87 3.58 -4.57 0.69
N PHE A 88 2.87 -5.27 -0.20
CA PHE A 88 3.05 -6.71 -0.42
C PHE A 88 4.46 -7.02 -0.89
N ARG A 89 4.95 -6.27 -1.87
CA ARG A 89 6.31 -6.44 -2.40
C ARG A 89 7.36 -6.17 -1.33
N LEU A 90 7.24 -5.08 -0.58
CA LEU A 90 8.16 -4.75 0.50
C LEU A 90 8.20 -5.86 1.57
N SER A 91 7.04 -6.37 1.98
CA SER A 91 6.95 -7.48 2.95
C SER A 91 7.63 -8.74 2.44
N VAL A 92 7.35 -9.15 1.20
CA VAL A 92 7.93 -10.35 0.59
C VAL A 92 9.44 -10.21 0.41
N ILE A 93 9.92 -9.06 -0.04
CA ILE A 93 11.37 -8.80 -0.12
C ILE A 93 11.99 -8.87 1.27
N LEU A 94 11.30 -8.46 2.33
CA LEU A 94 11.75 -8.59 3.72
C LEU A 94 11.66 -10.03 4.28
N ASN A 95 11.23 -11.01 3.48
CA ASN A 95 10.92 -12.39 3.88
C ASN A 95 9.84 -12.46 4.98
N GLY A 96 8.92 -11.50 4.99
CA GLY A 96 7.78 -11.45 5.91
C GLY A 96 6.57 -12.20 5.41
N ASP A 97 5.68 -12.52 6.35
CA ASP A 97 4.29 -12.89 6.07
C ASP A 97 3.42 -11.75 6.62
N LEU A 98 2.93 -10.90 5.72
CA LEU A 98 2.24 -9.68 6.10
C LEU A 98 0.94 -9.97 6.87
N GLU A 99 0.22 -11.05 6.55
CA GLU A 99 -1.00 -11.43 7.27
C GLU A 99 -0.66 -11.76 8.72
N ASP A 100 0.31 -12.64 8.92
CA ASP A 100 0.81 -13.02 10.24
C ASP A 100 1.35 -11.81 11.03
N ASP A 101 2.09 -10.93 10.37
CA ASP A 101 2.66 -9.72 10.97
C ASP A 101 1.56 -8.74 11.42
N ILE A 102 0.51 -8.56 10.61
CA ILE A 102 -0.68 -7.78 10.97
C ILE A 102 -1.38 -8.42 12.17
N ILE A 103 -1.63 -9.72 12.17
CA ILE A 103 -2.29 -10.44 13.26
C ILE A 103 -1.50 -10.30 14.56
N LYS A 104 -0.16 -10.46 14.52
CA LYS A 104 0.71 -10.25 15.69
C LYS A 104 0.64 -8.79 16.18
N LYS A 105 0.59 -7.83 15.25
CA LYS A 105 0.51 -6.41 15.59
C LYS A 105 -0.83 -6.05 16.23
N MET A 106 -1.94 -6.61 15.74
CA MET A 106 -3.28 -6.44 16.31
C MET A 106 -3.32 -6.91 17.75
N LYS A 107 -2.88 -8.15 18.04
CA LYS A 107 -2.81 -8.68 19.42
C LYS A 107 -1.98 -7.79 20.35
N THR A 108 -0.86 -7.26 19.85
CA THR A 108 -0.02 -6.33 20.61
C THR A 108 -0.74 -5.01 20.90
N ASN A 109 -1.50 -4.49 19.92
CA ASN A 109 -2.27 -3.28 20.07
C ASN A 109 -3.47 -3.48 21.00
N ASP A 110 -4.16 -4.62 20.94
CA ASP A 110 -5.28 -4.95 21.84
C ASP A 110 -4.82 -4.88 23.30
N LEU A 111 -3.71 -5.56 23.63
CA LEU A 111 -3.12 -5.48 24.97
C LEU A 111 -2.72 -4.05 25.36
N ARG A 112 -2.17 -3.28 24.41
CA ARG A 112 -1.76 -1.89 24.65
C ARG A 112 -2.95 -0.97 24.93
N TYR A 113 -4.07 -1.19 24.25
CA TYR A 113 -5.25 -0.31 24.27
C TYR A 113 -6.42 -0.87 25.08
N GLN A 114 -6.25 -2.01 25.75
CA GLN A 114 -7.27 -2.66 26.56
C GLN A 114 -7.96 -1.72 27.56
N TYR A 115 -7.25 -0.71 28.07
CA TYR A 115 -7.79 0.30 28.99
C TYR A 115 -8.87 1.22 28.36
N LEU A 116 -9.05 1.20 27.04
CA LEU A 116 -10.08 1.95 26.33
C LEU A 116 -11.36 1.14 26.09
N GLU A 117 -11.35 -0.16 26.40
CA GLU A 117 -12.52 -1.03 26.25
C GLU A 117 -13.60 -0.63 27.27
N LYS A 118 -14.86 -0.56 26.81
CA LYS A 118 -16.03 -0.21 27.62
C LYS A 118 -16.80 -1.44 28.04
#